data_AF-A0A3P7Q1D9-F1
#
_entry.id   AF-A0A3P7Q1D9-F1
#
_cell.length_a   1.000
_cell.length_b   1.000
_cell.length_c   1.000
_cell.angle_alpha   90.00
_cell.angle_beta   90.00
_cell.angle_gamma   90.00
#
_symmetry.space_group_name_H-M   'P 1'
#
loop_
_entity.id
_entity.type
_entity.pdbx_description
1 polymer ?
#
loop_
_entity_poly.entity_id
_entity_poly.type
_entity_poly.pdbx_seq_one_letter_code
_entity_poly.pdbx_strand_id
1 'polypeptide(L)' 'MKATDTALARFYGLPKIHKPNVPLRPIVALKGSPTYNLAKWMYSKLKSSKTTLIPQSAQLPNSWLTSMDEGFKQTK' A
#
# COMPACT_ATOMS: atom_id res chain seq x y z
N MET A 1 -13.78 -24.01 19.08
CA MET A 1 -12.77 -23.21 18.36
C MET A 1 -12.87 -21.77 18.87
N LYS A 2 -11.81 -21.21 19.49
CA LYS A 2 -11.81 -19.80 19.90
C LYS A 2 -11.67 -18.96 18.62
N ALA A 3 -12.62 -18.06 18.36
CA ALA A 3 -12.51 -17.11 17.26
C ALA A 3 -11.46 -16.05 17.62
N THR A 4 -10.22 -16.28 17.21
CA THR A 4 -9.08 -15.38 17.46
C THR A 4 -8.97 -14.24 16.45
N ASP A 5 -9.82 -14.23 15.42
CA ASP A 5 -9.65 -13.37 14.23
C ASP A 5 -10.79 -12.35 14.08
N THR A 6 -11.08 -11.63 15.16
CA THR A 6 -11.94 -10.43 15.12
C THR A 6 -11.09 -9.22 15.49
N ALA A 7 -10.00 -9.01 14.76
CA ALA A 7 -9.28 -7.75 14.84
C ALA A 7 -10.11 -6.69 14.11
N LEU A 8 -10.57 -5.68 14.84
CA LEU A 8 -11.32 -4.58 14.27
C LEU A 8 -10.47 -3.87 13.21
N ALA A 9 -11.14 -3.53 12.10
CA ALA A 9 -10.53 -2.78 11.01
C ALA A 9 -9.98 -1.45 11.53
N ARG A 10 -8.72 -1.14 11.20
CA ARG A 10 -8.05 0.09 11.67
C ARG A 10 -7.98 1.09 10.52
N PHE A 11 -8.37 2.34 10.79
CA PHE A 11 -8.09 3.45 9.88
C PHE A 11 -6.61 3.81 9.96
N TYR A 12 -6.00 4.14 8.83
CA TYR A 12 -4.62 4.58 8.72
C TYR A 12 -4.54 5.96 8.07
N GLY A 13 -3.61 6.79 8.57
CA GLY A 13 -3.23 8.06 7.96
C GLY A 13 -4.38 9.07 7.85
N LEU A 14 -4.16 10.09 7.02
CA LEU A 14 -5.18 11.07 6.67
C LEU A 14 -6.09 10.49 5.58
N PRO A 15 -7.43 10.53 5.72
CA PRO A 15 -8.34 10.17 4.63
C PRO A 15 -7.95 10.93 3.38
N LYS A 16 -7.91 10.24 2.23
CA LYS A 16 -7.51 10.90 1.00
C LYS A 16 -8.53 11.99 0.68
N ILE A 17 -8.09 13.24 0.76
CA ILE A 17 -8.91 14.41 0.45
C ILE A 17 -9.13 14.41 -1.06
N HIS A 18 -10.39 14.30 -1.46
CA HIS A 18 -10.79 14.42 -2.86
C HIS A 18 -11.24 15.87 -3.16
N LYS A 19 -11.52 16.17 -4.42
CA LYS A 19 -12.14 17.44 -4.88
C LYS A 19 -13.31 17.86 -3.98
N PRO A 20 -13.60 19.17 -3.87
CA PRO A 20 -14.74 19.67 -3.10
C PRO A 20 -16.03 18.97 -3.51
N ASN A 21 -16.91 18.73 -2.53
CA ASN A 21 -18.18 17.99 -2.64
C ASN A 21 -18.08 16.48 -2.85
N VAL A 22 -16.91 15.86 -2.69
CA VAL A 22 -16.78 14.40 -2.67
C VAL A 22 -16.40 13.92 -1.26
N PRO A 23 -17.09 12.91 -0.71
CA PRO A 23 -16.77 12.41 0.62
C PRO A 23 -15.33 11.89 0.68
N LEU A 24 -14.69 12.11 1.83
CA LEU A 24 -13.33 11.65 2.08
C LEU A 24 -13.26 10.13 1.94
N ARG A 25 -12.15 9.64 1.36
CA ARG A 25 -11.93 8.20 1.18
C ARG A 25 -11.08 7.68 2.34
N PRO A 26 -11.67 7.03 3.36
CA PRO A 26 -10.89 6.51 4.46
C PRO A 26 -10.04 5.32 4.01
N ILE A 27 -8.81 5.24 4.52
CA ILE A 27 -7.89 4.13 4.26
C ILE A 27 -8.00 3.18 5.45
N VAL A 28 -8.43 1.95 5.18
CA VAL A 28 -8.67 0.93 6.21
C VAL A 28 -7.72 -0.23 5.98
N ALA A 29 -7.01 -0.70 7.01
CA ALA A 29 -6.42 -2.04 6.96
C ALA A 29 -7.30 -3.05 7.70
N LEU A 30 -7.55 -4.13 6.98
CA LEU A 30 -8.33 -5.28 7.43
C LEU A 30 -7.41 -6.39 7.97
N LYS A 31 -6.38 -6.01 8.76
CA LYS A 31 -5.48 -7.00 9.37
C LYS A 31 -6.26 -7.78 10.42
N GLY A 32 -6.26 -9.10 10.29
CA GLY A 32 -7.05 -10.01 11.14
C GLY A 32 -8.55 -10.05 10.80
N SER A 33 -8.90 -9.70 9.55
CA SER A 33 -10.18 -10.13 8.98
C SER A 33 -10.07 -11.61 8.55
N PRO A 34 -11.18 -12.36 8.50
CA PRO A 34 -11.20 -13.73 7.97
C PRO A 34 -10.63 -13.84 6.55
N THR A 35 -10.67 -12.76 5.78
CA THR A 35 -10.19 -12.66 4.40
C THR A 35 -8.70 -12.31 4.28
N TYR A 36 -8.05 -11.84 5.35
CA TYR A 36 -6.67 -11.34 5.32
C TYR A 36 -5.67 -12.42 4.87
N ASN A 37 -5.81 -13.64 5.41
CA ASN A 37 -4.92 -14.76 5.13
C ASN A 37 -5.03 -15.20 3.66
N LEU A 38 -6.25 -15.22 3.10
CA LEU A 38 -6.49 -15.52 1.70
C LEU A 38 -5.83 -14.48 0.78
N ALA A 39 -6.02 -13.19 1.07
CA ALA A 39 -5.41 -12.11 0.31
C ALA A 39 -3.87 -12.18 0.34
N LYS A 40 -3.27 -12.50 1.49
CA LYS A 40 -1.83 -12.69 1.64
C LYS A 40 -1.31 -13.89 0.85
N TRP A 41 -2.07 -14.99 0.83
CA TRP A 41 -1.74 -16.16 0.03
C TRP A 41 -1.80 -15.86 -1.47
N MET A 42 -2.87 -15.20 -1.94
CA MET A 42 -3.00 -14.76 -3.33
C MET A 42 -1.86 -13.83 -3.75
N TYR A 43 -1.52 -12.84 -2.92
CA TYR A 43 -0.38 -11.95 -3.17
C TYR A 43 0.93 -12.73 -3.33
N SER A 44 1.16 -13.73 -2.48
CA SER A 44 2.37 -14.57 -2.57
C SER A 44 2.45 -15.33 -3.89
N LYS A 45 1.30 -15.80 -4.41
CA LYS A 45 1.22 -16.49 -5.71
C LYS A 45 1.34 -15.55 -6.90
N LEU A 46 0.83 -14.33 -6.80
CA LEU A 46 0.97 -13.31 -7.84
C LEU A 46 2.35 -12.63 -7.81
N LYS A 47 3.06 -12.66 -6.68
CA LYS A 47 4.42 -12.13 -6.58
C LYS A 47 5.41 -12.92 -7.43
N SER A 48 5.21 -14.24 -7.57
CA SER A 48 5.98 -15.05 -8.52
C SER A 48 5.66 -14.73 -9.98
N SER A 49 4.50 -14.13 -10.27
CA SER A 49 4.14 -13.63 -11.60
C SER A 49 4.43 -12.15 -11.76
N LYS A 50 5.49 -11.63 -11.13
CA LYS A 50 6.20 -10.46 -11.66
C LYS A 50 7.00 -10.90 -12.88
N THR A 51 6.29 -11.35 -13.91
CA THR A 51 6.83 -11.34 -15.26
C THR A 51 7.12 -9.87 -15.57
N THR A 52 8.38 -9.61 -15.84
CA THR A 52 8.98 -8.42 -16.44
C THR A 52 8.11 -7.86 -17.58
N LEU A 53 7.03 -7.16 -17.25
CA LEU A 53 6.26 -6.32 -18.18
C LEU A 53 6.60 -4.83 -18.02
N ILE A 54 7.40 -4.51 -17.01
CA ILE A 54 8.17 -3.26 -16.99
C ILE A 54 9.43 -3.59 -17.80
N PRO A 55 9.58 -3.11 -19.05
CA PRO A 55 10.86 -3.19 -19.71
C PRO A 55 11.88 -2.49 -18.80
N GLN A 56 13.13 -2.97 -18.76
CA GLN A 56 14.21 -2.40 -17.93
C GLN A 56 14.34 -0.86 -18.11
N SER A 57 13.87 -0.33 -19.24
CA SER A 57 13.78 1.10 -19.56
C SER A 57 12.75 1.90 -18.75
N ALA A 58 11.77 1.26 -18.11
CA ALA A 58 10.74 1.90 -17.30
C ALA A 58 11.04 1.86 -15.79
N GLN A 59 12.17 1.28 -15.39
CA GLN A 59 12.69 1.45 -14.03
C GLN A 59 13.38 2.81 -13.91
N LEU A 60 12.80 3.69 -13.09
CA LEU A 60 13.47 4.93 -12.72
C LEU A 60 14.81 4.59 -12.05
N PRO A 61 15.91 5.28 -12.40
CA PRO A 61 17.20 5.01 -11.77
C PRO A 61 17.10 5.28 -10.28
N ASN A 62 17.72 4.41 -9.47
CA ASN A 62 17.76 4.57 -8.01
C ASN A 62 18.36 5.93 -7.58
N SER A 63 19.09 6.62 -8.46
CA SER A 63 19.60 7.98 -8.24
C SER A 63 18.50 9.06 -8.12
N TRP A 64 17.33 8.84 -8.74
CA TRP A 64 16.19 9.76 -8.61
C TRP A 64 15.50 9.62 -7.27
N LEU A 65 15.48 8.40 -6.69
CA LEU A 65 14.98 8.19 -5.33
C LEU A 65 15.82 8.94 -4.30
N THR A 66 17.15 8.84 -4.40
CA THR A 66 18.06 9.54 -3.48
C THR A 66 17.93 11.06 -3.59
N SER A 67 17.73 11.60 -4.80
CA SER A 67 17.49 13.03 -5.00
C SER A 67 16.15 13.51 -4.42
N MET A 68 15.10 12.70 -4.49
CA MET A 68 13.80 13.03 -3.89
C MET A 68 13.82 13.01 -2.36
N ASP A 69 14.56 12.08 -1.76
CA ASP A 69 14.76 12.02 -0.29
C ASP A 69 15.61 13.20 0.22
N GLU A 70 16.57 13.70 -0.56
CA GLU A 70 17.35 14.90 -0.25
C GLU A 70 16.51 16.17 -0.37
N GLY A 71 15.68 16.29 -1.41
CA GLY A 71 14.78 17.44 -1.58
C GLY A 71 13.80 17.63 -0.42
N PHE A 72 13.38 16.55 0.22
CA PHE A 72 12.52 16.60 1.41
C PHE A 72 13.27 17.00 2.69
N LYS A 73 14.59 16.83 2.74
CA LYS A 73 15.44 17.25 3.87
C LYS A 73 15.83 18.72 3.82
N GLN A 74 15.75 19.36 2.65
CA GLN A 74 16.12 20.77 2.45
C GLN A 74 15.08 21.77 2.99
N THR A 75 13.85 21.32 3.26
CA THR A 75 12.83 22.16 3.91
C THR A 75 12.94 22.03 5.43
N LYS A 76 14.00 22.61 6.00
CA LYS A 76 14.06 22.98 7.42
C LYS A 76 15.03 24.13 7.62
#